data_AF-A0A5C6Q5W4-F1
#
_entry.id   AF-A0A5C6Q5W4-F1
#
_cell.length_a   1.000
_cell.length_b   1.000
_cell.length_c   1.000
_cell.angle_alpha   90.00
_cell.angle_beta   90.00
_cell.angle_gamma   90.00
#
_symmetry.space_group_name_H-M   'P 1'
#
loop_
_entity.id
_entity.type
_entity.pdbx_description
1 polymer ?
#
loop_
_entity_poly.entity_id
_entity_poly.type
_entity_poly.pdbx_seq_one_letter_code
_entity_poly.pdbx_strand_id
1 'polypeptide(L)'
;MKDRQLTLRDFLEIYDHITKEGTKLDGVYQYSGIKAWHDFDGYTCWLGYKDLTITLLFHGRFSIEYDNKVTLESFHKIADDFTKK
;
A
#
# COMPACT_ATOMS: atom_id res chain seq x y z
N MET A 1 15.34 -16.37 0.68
CA MET A 1 14.36 -15.90 -0.33
C MET A 1 14.85 -14.52 -0.75
N LYS A 2 15.02 -14.24 -2.06
CA LYS A 2 15.42 -12.90 -2.49
C LYS A 2 14.21 -11.99 -2.32
N ASP A 3 14.29 -10.98 -1.45
CA ASP A 3 13.29 -9.92 -1.38
C ASP A 3 13.18 -9.28 -2.77
N ARG A 4 12.05 -9.53 -3.45
CA ARG A 4 11.73 -8.85 -4.71
C ARG A 4 11.49 -7.39 -4.36
N GLN A 5 12.06 -6.49 -5.15
CA GLN A 5 11.72 -5.08 -5.02
C GLN A 5 10.27 -4.87 -5.48
N LEU A 6 9.42 -4.40 -4.57
CA LEU A 6 8.05 -4.04 -4.90
C LEU A 6 8.03 -2.92 -5.93
N THR A 7 7.17 -3.08 -6.93
CA THR A 7 6.98 -2.15 -8.03
C THR A 7 5.72 -1.32 -7.79
N LEU A 8 5.57 -0.22 -8.54
CA LEU A 8 4.34 0.55 -8.53
C LEU A 8 3.10 -0.31 -8.77
N ARG A 9 3.20 -1.26 -9.71
CA ARG A 9 2.09 -2.16 -10.05
C ARG A 9 1.66 -2.98 -8.85
N ASP A 10 2.61 -3.48 -8.07
CA ASP A 10 2.31 -4.27 -6.86
C ASP A 10 1.53 -3.43 -5.84
N PHE A 11 1.92 -2.17 -5.64
CA PHE A 11 1.18 -1.26 -4.76
C PHE A 11 -0.21 -0.93 -5.30
N LEU A 12 -0.37 -0.75 -6.61
CA LEU A 12 -1.68 -0.52 -7.22
C LEU A 12 -2.60 -1.75 -7.10
N GLU A 13 -2.07 -2.96 -7.24
CA GLU A 13 -2.83 -4.20 -7.03
C GLU A 13 -3.26 -4.35 -5.56
N ILE A 14 -2.38 -4.02 -4.60
CA ILE A 14 -2.73 -3.98 -3.17
C ILE A 14 -3.81 -2.93 -2.89
N TYR A 15 -3.67 -1.72 -3.45
CA TYR A 15 -4.65 -0.64 -3.31
C TYR A 15 -6.02 -1.04 -3.85
N ASP A 16 -6.07 -1.61 -5.05
CA ASP A 16 -7.30 -2.12 -5.67
C ASP A 16 -7.95 -3.21 -4.79
N HIS A 17 -7.16 -4.13 -4.25
CA HIS A 17 -7.68 -5.16 -3.34
C HIS A 17 -8.28 -4.58 -2.06
N ILE A 18 -7.56 -3.68 -1.38
CA ILE A 18 -8.04 -3.07 -0.13
C ILE A 18 -9.30 -2.23 -0.37
N THR A 19 -9.38 -1.52 -1.49
CA THR A 19 -10.55 -0.70 -1.82
C THR A 19 -11.78 -1.51 -2.22
N LYS A 20 -11.60 -2.74 -2.72
CA LYS A 20 -12.69 -3.67 -3.07
C LYS A 20 -13.16 -4.53 -1.90
N GLU A 21 -12.22 -5.13 -1.17
CA GLU A 21 -12.51 -6.13 -0.13
C GLU A 21 -12.47 -5.54 1.29
N GLY A 22 -11.92 -4.34 1.45
CA GLY A 22 -11.80 -3.67 2.73
C GLY A 22 -13.07 -2.96 3.20
N THR A 23 -13.08 -2.60 4.48
CA THR A 23 -14.15 -1.79 5.07
C THR A 23 -13.79 -0.31 4.96
N LYS A 24 -14.71 0.51 4.42
CA LYS A 24 -14.53 1.97 4.34
C LYS A 24 -15.03 2.64 5.61
N LEU A 25 -14.16 3.40 6.28
CA LEU A 25 -14.47 4.22 7.45
C LEU A 25 -13.84 5.61 7.27
N ASP A 26 -14.64 6.67 7.36
CA ASP A 26 -14.19 8.06 7.24
C ASP A 26 -13.32 8.35 6.00
N GLY A 27 -13.67 7.74 4.87
CA GLY A 27 -12.93 7.92 3.61
C GLY A 27 -11.69 7.05 3.46
N VAL A 28 -11.32 6.27 4.49
CA VAL A 28 -10.18 5.35 4.46
C VAL A 28 -10.66 3.91 4.40
N TYR A 29 -10.14 3.14 3.45
CA TYR A 29 -10.38 1.71 3.31
C TYR A 29 -9.40 0.94 4.18
N GLN A 30 -9.86 -0.07 4.91
CA GLN A 30 -9.03 -0.86 5.80
C GLN A 30 -9.22 -2.35 5.53
N TYR A 31 -8.10 -3.06 5.36
CA TYR A 31 -8.09 -4.51 5.18
C TYR A 31 -6.78 -5.10 5.71
N SER A 32 -6.85 -6.10 6.58
CA SER A 32 -5.69 -6.80 7.16
C SER A 32 -4.62 -5.85 7.76
N GLY A 33 -5.06 -4.76 8.40
CA GLY A 33 -4.16 -3.75 9.00
C GLY A 33 -3.51 -2.79 8.01
N ILE A 34 -3.77 -2.93 6.70
CA ILE A 34 -3.39 -1.95 5.68
C ILE A 34 -4.53 -0.96 5.50
N LYS A 35 -4.17 0.32 5.39
CA LYS A 35 -5.07 1.42 5.07
C LYS A 35 -4.83 1.87 3.63
N ALA A 36 -5.88 2.15 2.90
CA ALA A 36 -5.82 2.76 1.57
C ALA A 36 -6.71 4.00 1.54
N TRP A 37 -6.18 5.11 1.05
CA TRP A 37 -6.94 6.35 0.88
C TRP A 37 -6.40 7.14 -0.30
N HIS A 38 -7.15 8.16 -0.70
CA HIS A 38 -6.77 9.06 -1.78
C HIS A 38 -7.20 10.49 -1.45
N ASP A 39 -6.69 11.45 -2.21
CA ASP A 39 -7.07 12.85 -2.10
C ASP A 39 -8.45 13.09 -2.73
N PHE A 40 -8.91 14.33 -2.68
CA PHE A 40 -10.27 14.66 -3.08
C PHE A 40 -10.57 14.34 -4.56
N ASP A 41 -9.59 14.47 -5.46
CA ASP A 41 -9.72 14.19 -6.88
C ASP A 41 -9.21 12.80 -7.30
N GLY A 42 -8.59 12.05 -6.37
CA GLY A 42 -8.02 10.74 -6.62
C GLY A 42 -6.71 10.78 -7.40
N TYR A 43 -6.06 11.95 -7.48
CA TYR A 43 -4.77 12.12 -8.13
C TYR A 43 -3.61 11.59 -7.29
N THR A 44 -3.77 11.48 -5.98
CA THR A 44 -2.76 10.89 -5.10
C THR A 44 -3.40 9.80 -4.28
N CYS A 45 -2.84 8.61 -4.35
CA CYS A 45 -3.27 7.47 -3.54
C CYS A 45 -2.20 7.14 -2.50
N TRP A 46 -2.61 6.61 -1.38
CA TRP A 46 -1.72 6.18 -0.31
C TRP A 46 -2.06 4.78 0.17
N LEU A 47 -1.02 4.07 0.57
CA LEU A 47 -1.12 2.88 1.41
C LEU A 47 -0.43 3.15 2.73
N GLY A 48 -1.06 2.76 3.84
CA GLY A 48 -0.51 2.92 5.18
C GLY A 48 -0.47 1.58 5.91
N TYR A 49 0.64 1.31 6.60
CA TYR A 49 0.82 0.13 7.44
C TYR A 49 1.75 0.45 8.60
N LYS A 50 1.22 0.44 9.84
CA LYS A 50 1.95 0.89 11.04
C LYS A 50 2.55 2.30 10.83
N ASP A 51 3.87 2.45 10.91
CA ASP A 51 4.61 3.70 10.64
C ASP A 51 4.99 3.89 9.16
N LEU A 52 4.67 2.93 8.28
CA LEU A 52 4.97 3.01 6.86
C LEU A 52 3.84 3.67 6.09
N THR A 53 4.19 4.62 5.23
CA THR A 53 3.31 5.25 4.24
C THR A 53 3.94 5.12 2.86
N ILE A 54 3.17 4.59 1.91
CA ILE A 54 3.52 4.57 0.49
C ILE A 54 2.65 5.61 -0.20
N THR A 55 3.28 6.59 -0.84
CA THR A 55 2.58 7.58 -1.66
C THR A 55 2.68 7.18 -3.12
N LEU A 56 1.54 7.00 -3.78
CA LEU A 56 1.42 6.69 -5.20
C LEU A 56 1.07 7.97 -5.94
N LEU A 57 2.03 8.46 -6.71
CA LEU A 57 1.91 9.67 -7.51
C LEU A 57 1.58 9.30 -8.96
N PHE A 58 0.92 10.21 -9.66
CA PHE A 58 0.75 10.09 -11.10
C PHE A 58 2.08 10.10 -11.84
N HIS A 59 2.05 9.62 -13.10
CA HIS A 59 3.22 9.40 -13.95
C HIS A 59 4.19 8.32 -13.48
N GLY A 60 3.70 7.37 -12.69
CA GLY A 60 4.43 6.14 -12.43
C GLY A 60 5.44 6.24 -11.29
N ARG A 61 5.30 7.22 -10.39
CA ARG A 61 6.22 7.44 -9.27
C ARG A 61 5.58 7.01 -7.95
N PHE A 62 6.41 6.54 -7.03
CA PHE A 62 6.00 6.33 -5.65
C PHE A 62 7.14 6.70 -4.70
N SER A 63 6.77 7.03 -3.46
CA SER A 63 7.70 7.13 -2.33
C SER A 63 7.28 6.12 -1.26
N ILE A 64 8.25 5.67 -0.46
CA ILE A 64 8.02 4.85 0.71
C ILE A 64 8.71 5.55 1.88
N GLU A 65 7.91 5.92 2.87
CA GLU A 65 8.36 6.62 4.08
C GLU A 65 8.04 5.72 5.27
N TYR A 66 9.02 5.50 6.14
CA TYR A 66 8.90 4.68 7.33
C TYR A 66 9.98 5.08 8.34
N ASP A 67 9.71 4.88 9.63
CA ASP A 67 10.67 5.13 10.70
C ASP A 67 11.44 3.86 11.05
N ASN A 68 10.79 2.70 10.98
CA ASN A 68 11.37 1.42 11.35
C ASN A 68 11.48 0.46 10.16
N LYS A 69 12.70 0.05 9.84
CA LYS A 69 12.98 -0.92 8.77
C LYS A 69 12.24 -2.25 8.95
N VAL A 70 11.98 -2.67 10.20
CA VAL A 70 11.21 -3.88 10.49
C VAL A 70 9.77 -3.77 9.96
N THR A 71 9.21 -2.57 9.91
CA THR A 71 7.88 -2.33 9.33
C THR A 71 7.89 -2.54 7.82
N LEU A 72 8.91 -2.03 7.13
CA LEU A 72 9.10 -2.28 5.69
C LEU A 72 9.23 -3.78 5.39
N GLU A 73 10.07 -4.49 6.13
CA GLU A 73 10.26 -5.94 5.97
C GLU A 73 8.97 -6.72 6.26
N SER A 74 8.18 -6.27 7.25
CA SER A 74 6.87 -6.84 7.53
C SER A 74 5.87 -6.57 6.41
N PHE A 75 5.89 -5.37 5.84
CA PHE A 75 5.02 -5.01 4.71
C PHE A 75 5.34 -5.84 3.47
N HIS A 76 6.61 -6.06 3.16
CA HIS A 76 7.02 -6.90 2.01
C HIS A 76 6.43 -8.31 2.09
N LYS A 77 6.43 -8.93 3.27
CA LYS A 77 5.84 -10.26 3.46
C LYS A 77 4.33 -10.27 3.19
N ILE A 78 3.64 -9.23 3.63
CA ILE A 78 2.19 -9.08 3.41
C ILE A 78 1.91 -8.81 1.92
N ALA A 79 2.70 -7.94 1.29
CA ALA A 79 2.59 -7.62 -0.13
C ALA A 79 2.80 -8.86 -1.03
N ASP A 80 3.72 -9.74 -0.66
CA ASP A 80 3.90 -11.03 -1.36
C ASP A 80 2.63 -11.89 -1.28
N ASP A 81 1.89 -11.87 -0.18
CA ASP A 81 0.62 -12.62 -0.07
C ASP A 81 -0.48 -12.04 -0.95
N PHE A 82 -0.52 -10.73 -1.18
CA PHE A 82 -1.46 -10.10 -2.11
C PHE A 82 -1.09 -10.27 -3.58
N THR A 83 0.21 -10.41 -3.89
CA THR A 83 0.73 -10.43 -5.27
C THR A 83 1.09 -11.83 -5.76
N LYS A 84 0.99 -12.86 -4.91
CA LYS A 84 1.04 -14.27 -5.32
C LYS A 84 -0.11 -14.60 -6.28
N LYS A 85 0.20 -14.60 -7.57
CA LYS A 85 -0.50 -15.41 -8.57
C LYS A 85 0.23 -16.73 -8.78
#